data_AF-A0A8C1HH41-F1
#
_entry.id   AF-A0A8C1HH41-F1
#
_cell.length_a   1.000
_cell.length_b   1.000
_cell.length_c   1.000
_cell.angle_alpha   90.00
_cell.angle_beta   90.00
_cell.angle_gamma   90.00
#
_symmetry.space_group_name_H-M   'P 1'
#
loop_
_entity.id
_entity.type
_entity.pdbx_description
1 polymer ?
#
loop_
_entity_poly.entity_id
_entity_poly.type
_entity_poly.pdbx_seq_one_letter_code
_entity_poly.pdbx_strand_id
1 'polypeptide(L)'
;MSSTEAAREFQAKERKCRNQLKKRLANALSRDLNRLLQEEQETDVTLCVGSAVRLKAHRAVLLARAPHLLQGTEAATPVIHLQGTEPAALKDFIQKVYTEDKCLVKENSTLNIHNGHSLVVNGTAVDGHDVDSQVSSDPGLEHLEPASGLGADLLALYQRADMSDISIQVADRVFSAHRAILCARSEYFRAMLCGSWMESLCQCITLQ
;
A
#
# COMPACT_ATOMS: atom_id res chain seq x y z
N MET A 1 -0.06 14.67 48.09
CA MET A 1 -0.04 14.86 46.61
C MET A 1 0.24 13.52 45.90
N SER A 2 -0.53 12.44 46.14
CA SER A 2 0.13 11.11 46.23
C SER A 2 -0.43 9.93 45.41
N SER A 3 -1.19 10.09 44.32
CA SER A 3 -1.54 8.92 43.48
C SER A 3 -1.93 9.30 42.05
N THR A 4 -2.69 10.39 41.91
CA THR A 4 -3.14 10.90 40.61
C THR A 4 -2.01 11.48 39.76
N GLU A 5 -1.00 12.08 40.39
CA GLU A 5 0.18 12.63 39.72
C GLU A 5 1.08 11.50 39.16
N ALA A 6 1.34 10.47 39.98
CA ALA A 6 2.06 9.27 39.55
C ALA A 6 1.34 8.54 38.40
N ALA A 7 0.01 8.44 38.44
CA ALA A 7 -0.78 7.85 37.34
C ALA A 7 -0.68 8.66 36.05
N ARG A 8 -0.71 10.00 36.13
CA ARG A 8 -0.52 10.89 34.97
C ARG A 8 0.87 10.75 34.38
N GLU A 9 1.91 10.69 35.21
CA GLU A 9 3.28 10.48 34.77
C GLU A 9 3.48 9.13 34.09
N PHE A 10 2.90 8.07 34.65
CA PHE A 10 2.94 6.74 34.06
C PHE A 10 2.29 6.74 32.68
N GLN A 11 1.08 7.29 32.56
CA GLN A 11 0.37 7.41 31.27
C GLN A 11 1.17 8.28 30.27
N ALA A 12 1.83 9.34 30.72
CA ALA A 12 2.67 10.16 29.86
C ALA A 12 3.90 9.40 29.34
N LYS A 13 4.57 8.63 30.22
CA LYS A 13 5.70 7.76 29.85
C LYS A 13 5.27 6.67 28.88
N GLU A 14 4.12 6.03 29.13
CA GLU A 14 3.53 5.02 28.24
C GLU A 14 3.26 5.60 26.85
N ARG A 15 2.56 6.75 26.77
CA ARG A 15 2.28 7.45 25.49
C ARG A 15 3.57 7.79 24.75
N LYS A 16 4.58 8.31 25.46
CA LYS A 16 5.89 8.64 24.87
C LYS A 16 6.60 7.41 24.33
N CYS A 17 6.64 6.32 25.09
CA CYS A 17 7.26 5.06 24.67
C CYS A 17 6.55 4.49 23.43
N ARG A 18 5.21 4.44 23.45
CA ARG A 18 4.39 4.00 22.33
C ARG A 18 4.62 4.83 21.07
N ASN A 19 4.66 6.15 21.19
CA ASN A 19 4.92 7.05 20.06
C ASN A 19 6.34 6.85 19.50
N GLN A 20 7.32 6.62 20.37
CA GLN A 20 8.69 6.33 19.94
C GLN A 20 8.80 5.00 19.18
N LEU A 21 8.06 3.96 19.61
CA LEU A 21 7.99 2.69 18.91
C LEU A 21 7.33 2.86 17.54
N LYS A 22 6.18 3.55 17.47
CA LYS A 22 5.49 3.85 16.20
C LYS A 22 6.42 4.57 15.23
N LYS A 23 7.15 5.60 15.69
CA LYS A 23 8.12 6.31 14.85
C LYS A 23 9.22 5.39 14.31
N ARG A 24 9.73 4.45 15.11
CA ARG A 24 10.73 3.47 14.66
C ARG A 24 10.17 2.50 13.61
N LEU A 25 8.93 2.03 13.81
CA LEU A 25 8.24 1.15 12.87
C LEU A 25 7.93 1.86 11.54
N ALA A 26 7.45 3.11 11.60
CA ALA A 26 7.22 3.97 10.44
C ALA A 26 8.49 4.17 9.61
N ASN A 27 9.58 4.57 10.29
CA ASN A 27 10.89 4.75 9.63
C ASN A 27 11.43 3.45 9.03
N ALA A 28 11.23 2.30 9.69
CA ALA A 28 11.63 1.02 9.14
C ALA A 28 10.85 0.72 7.86
N LEU A 29 9.52 0.84 7.91
CA LEU A 29 8.65 0.62 6.76
C LEU A 29 9.04 1.53 5.58
N SER A 30 9.18 2.84 5.80
CA SER A 30 9.58 3.79 4.75
C SER A 30 10.92 3.42 4.10
N ARG A 31 11.92 2.98 4.89
CA ARG A 31 13.20 2.51 4.35
C ARG A 31 13.07 1.23 3.53
N ASP A 32 12.25 0.28 3.99
CA ASP A 32 12.04 -0.98 3.29
C ASP A 32 11.33 -0.78 1.96
N LEU A 33 10.34 0.12 1.90
CA LEU A 33 9.65 0.48 0.66
C LEU A 33 10.55 1.33 -0.27
N ASN A 34 11.38 2.24 0.28
CA ASN A 34 12.37 2.93 -0.54
C ASN A 34 13.34 1.94 -1.18
N ARG A 35 13.83 0.95 -0.41
CA ARG A 35 14.71 -0.10 -0.93
C ARG A 35 14.02 -0.89 -2.05
N LEU A 36 12.76 -1.29 -1.86
CA LEU A 36 11.95 -1.95 -2.89
C LEU A 36 11.91 -1.14 -4.20
N LEU A 37 11.71 0.19 -4.11
CA LEU A 37 11.73 1.06 -5.30
C LEU A 37 13.10 1.10 -5.98
N GLN A 38 14.20 1.12 -5.22
CA GLN A 38 15.55 1.20 -5.79
C GLN A 38 16.06 -0.12 -6.39
N GLU A 39 15.66 -1.26 -5.80
CA GLU A 39 16.12 -2.59 -6.24
C GLU A 39 15.36 -3.08 -7.49
N GLU A 40 14.20 -2.50 -7.80
CA GLU A 40 13.34 -2.85 -8.95
C GLU A 40 12.89 -4.33 -9.02
N GLN A 41 13.04 -5.08 -7.93
CA GLN A 41 12.64 -6.47 -7.83
C GLN A 41 11.12 -6.60 -7.63
N GLU A 42 10.48 -7.55 -8.31
CA GLU A 42 9.01 -7.70 -8.37
C GLU A 42 8.27 -6.50 -8.98
N THR A 43 8.95 -5.66 -9.78
CA THR A 43 8.26 -4.59 -10.53
C THR A 43 7.36 -5.18 -11.62
N ASP A 44 6.10 -4.77 -11.62
CA ASP A 44 5.01 -5.29 -12.46
C ASP A 44 4.35 -4.21 -13.32
N VAL A 45 4.80 -2.95 -13.19
CA VAL A 45 4.34 -1.82 -14.00
C VAL A 45 5.46 -0.84 -14.31
N THR A 46 5.45 -0.29 -15.52
CA THR A 46 6.34 0.77 -15.99
C THR A 46 5.55 2.04 -16.28
N LEU A 47 5.91 3.14 -15.62
CA LEU A 47 5.37 4.47 -15.90
C LEU A 47 6.23 5.15 -16.95
N CYS A 48 5.61 5.57 -18.05
CA CYS A 48 6.27 6.23 -19.17
C CYS A 48 5.87 7.71 -19.25
N VAL A 49 6.87 8.60 -19.36
CA VAL A 49 6.65 10.03 -19.65
C VAL A 49 7.39 10.37 -20.95
N GLY A 50 6.62 10.68 -21.99
CA GLY A 50 7.17 10.88 -23.33
C GLY A 50 7.87 9.63 -23.88
N SER A 51 8.85 9.82 -24.76
CA SER A 51 9.58 8.73 -25.43
C SER A 51 10.82 8.24 -24.66
N ALA A 52 11.33 9.00 -23.69
CA ALA A 52 12.66 8.77 -23.12
C ALA A 52 12.67 8.24 -21.67
N VAL A 53 11.61 8.48 -20.88
CA VAL A 53 11.63 8.19 -19.44
C VAL A 53 10.71 7.03 -19.12
N ARG A 54 11.29 6.00 -18.49
CA ARG A 54 10.61 4.80 -18.02
C ARG A 54 10.98 4.57 -16.57
N LEU A 55 9.99 4.51 -15.69
CA LEU A 55 10.16 4.24 -14.27
C LEU A 55 9.46 2.93 -13.94
N LYS A 56 10.20 1.95 -13.45
CA LYS A 56 9.60 0.73 -12.93
C LYS A 56 9.02 0.98 -11.55
N ALA A 57 7.88 0.37 -11.27
CA ALA A 57 7.16 0.50 -10.02
C ALA A 57 6.36 -0.79 -9.73
N HIS A 58 5.66 -0.77 -8.60
CA HIS A 58 4.86 -1.88 -8.09
C HIS A 58 3.39 -1.44 -8.05
N ARG A 59 2.51 -2.14 -8.76
CA ARG A 59 1.07 -1.83 -8.82
C ARG A 59 0.46 -1.85 -7.44
N ALA A 60 0.87 -2.77 -6.57
CA ALA A 60 0.41 -2.82 -5.18
C ALA A 60 0.63 -1.49 -4.45
N VAL A 61 1.82 -0.90 -4.54
CA VAL A 61 2.14 0.39 -3.90
C VAL A 61 1.36 1.53 -4.56
N LEU A 62 1.24 1.54 -5.89
CA LEU A 62 0.46 2.55 -6.60
C LEU A 62 -1.04 2.47 -6.29
N LEU A 63 -1.63 1.26 -6.21
CA LEU A 63 -3.02 1.05 -5.80
C LEU A 63 -3.25 1.56 -4.37
N ALA A 64 -2.32 1.24 -3.47
CA ALA A 64 -2.41 1.68 -2.08
C ALA A 64 -2.30 3.21 -1.96
N ARG A 65 -1.50 3.88 -2.78
CA ARG A 65 -1.03 5.24 -2.46
C ARG A 65 -1.32 6.30 -3.52
N ALA A 66 -1.47 5.92 -4.78
CA ALA A 66 -1.72 6.78 -5.92
C ALA A 66 -2.64 6.10 -6.97
N PRO A 67 -3.84 5.64 -6.60
CA PRO A 67 -4.70 4.85 -7.48
C PRO A 67 -5.13 5.59 -8.75
N HIS A 68 -5.13 6.92 -8.73
CA HIS A 68 -5.42 7.77 -9.90
C HIS A 68 -4.44 7.53 -11.07
N LEU A 69 -3.20 7.11 -10.80
CA LEU A 69 -2.23 6.76 -11.86
C LEU A 69 -2.62 5.47 -12.61
N LEU A 70 -3.49 4.66 -12.03
CA LEU A 70 -3.94 3.39 -12.62
C LEU A 70 -5.36 3.50 -13.20
N GLN A 71 -6.02 4.64 -13.02
CA GLN A 71 -7.40 4.83 -13.46
C GLN A 71 -7.49 4.80 -14.99
N GLY A 72 -8.47 4.05 -15.50
CA GLY A 72 -8.67 3.87 -16.95
C GLY A 72 -7.62 2.98 -17.62
N THR A 73 -6.77 2.29 -16.85
CA THR A 73 -5.87 1.26 -17.37
C THR A 73 -6.43 -0.12 -17.08
N GLU A 74 -6.30 -1.06 -18.03
CA GLU A 74 -6.66 -2.45 -17.79
C GLU A 74 -5.76 -3.03 -16.69
N ALA A 75 -6.32 -3.91 -15.86
CA ALA A 75 -5.64 -4.47 -14.69
C ALA A 75 -4.30 -5.16 -15.01
N ALA A 76 -4.15 -5.67 -16.24
CA ALA A 76 -2.97 -6.36 -16.73
C ALA A 76 -2.00 -5.47 -17.54
N THR A 77 -2.24 -4.15 -17.63
CA THR A 77 -1.41 -3.26 -18.45
C THR A 77 -0.04 -3.07 -17.81
N PRO A 78 1.06 -3.52 -18.44
CA PRO A 78 2.41 -3.44 -17.87
C PRO A 78 3.04 -2.05 -18.07
N VAL A 79 2.49 -1.21 -18.97
CA VAL A 79 3.04 0.11 -19.30
C VAL A 79 1.95 1.17 -19.27
N ILE A 80 2.14 2.18 -18.43
CA ILE A 80 1.20 3.30 -18.27
C ILE A 80 1.84 4.56 -18.83
N HIS A 81 1.18 5.18 -19.80
CA HIS A 81 1.64 6.40 -20.43
C HIS A 81 1.04 7.63 -19.74
N LEU A 82 1.91 8.44 -19.15
CA LEU A 82 1.54 9.69 -18.48
C LEU A 82 1.85 10.88 -19.39
N GLN A 83 0.90 11.81 -19.48
CA GLN A 83 1.04 13.05 -20.24
C GLN A 83 1.15 14.25 -19.30
N GLY A 84 1.80 15.32 -19.75
CA GLY A 84 1.83 16.61 -19.03
C GLY A 84 2.62 16.63 -17.71
N THR A 85 3.41 15.59 -17.41
CA THR A 85 4.24 15.53 -16.19
C THR A 85 5.71 15.68 -16.54
N GLU A 86 6.45 16.50 -15.80
CA GLU A 86 7.90 16.59 -15.94
C GLU A 86 8.57 15.32 -15.36
N PRO A 87 9.58 14.73 -16.04
CA PRO A 87 10.26 13.52 -15.56
C PRO A 87 10.81 13.61 -14.13
N ALA A 88 11.42 14.73 -13.76
CA ALA A 88 11.97 14.94 -12.42
C ALA A 88 10.84 14.97 -11.37
N ALA A 89 9.77 15.72 -11.66
CA ALA A 89 8.59 15.78 -10.80
C ALA A 89 7.92 14.41 -10.63
N LEU A 90 7.85 13.58 -11.68
CA LEU A 90 7.35 12.22 -11.57
C LEU A 90 8.23 11.37 -10.67
N LYS A 91 9.55 11.42 -10.85
CA LYS A 91 10.49 10.65 -10.01
C LYS A 91 10.34 11.03 -8.53
N ASP A 92 10.26 12.31 -8.23
CA ASP A 92 10.06 12.82 -6.87
C ASP A 92 8.71 12.40 -6.31
N PHE A 93 7.65 12.45 -7.14
CA PHE A 93 6.32 11.98 -6.74
C PHE A 93 6.31 10.49 -6.42
N ILE A 94 6.90 9.66 -7.29
CA ILE A 94 7.00 8.22 -7.05
C ILE A 94 7.85 7.94 -5.80
N GLN A 95 8.93 8.67 -5.57
CA GLN A 95 9.69 8.52 -4.34
C GLN A 95 8.85 8.84 -3.10
N LYS A 96 8.03 9.91 -3.13
CA LYS A 96 7.09 10.23 -2.04
C LYS A 96 6.04 9.14 -1.85
N VAL A 97 5.50 8.58 -2.94
CA VAL A 97 4.54 7.47 -2.88
C VAL A 97 5.07 6.27 -2.08
N TYR A 98 6.37 6.00 -2.10
CA TYR A 98 6.98 4.89 -1.35
C TYR A 98 7.44 5.25 0.07
N THR A 99 7.64 6.53 0.37
CA THR A 99 8.39 6.94 1.57
C THR A 99 7.68 7.92 2.49
N GLU A 100 6.67 8.64 2.01
CA GLU A 100 5.95 9.64 2.79
C GLU A 100 5.08 8.99 3.86
N ASP A 101 5.18 9.48 5.10
CA ASP A 101 4.49 8.88 6.24
C ASP A 101 3.00 9.26 6.32
N LYS A 102 2.53 10.16 5.46
CA LYS A 102 1.13 10.62 5.40
C LYS A 102 0.26 9.71 4.54
N CYS A 103 -1.05 9.68 4.81
CA CYS A 103 -2.03 9.05 3.91
C CYS A 103 -2.25 9.94 2.67
N LEU A 104 -1.77 9.50 1.51
CA LEU A 104 -1.97 10.18 0.21
C LEU A 104 -3.26 9.78 -0.52
N VAL A 105 -3.93 8.66 -0.16
CA VAL A 105 -5.23 8.31 -0.79
C VAL A 105 -6.28 9.38 -0.50
N LYS A 106 -6.17 10.03 0.66
CA LYS A 106 -7.08 11.10 1.10
C LYS A 106 -6.73 12.47 0.49
N GLU A 107 -5.52 12.65 -0.05
CA GLU A 107 -5.02 13.95 -0.54
C GLU A 107 -5.12 14.12 -2.06
N ASN A 108 -5.39 13.06 -2.84
CA ASN A 108 -5.32 13.08 -4.31
C ASN A 108 -6.53 13.74 -5.03
N SER A 109 -7.11 14.80 -4.48
CA SER A 109 -8.10 15.63 -5.19
C SER A 109 -7.48 16.67 -6.14
N THR A 110 -6.14 16.72 -6.29
CA THR A 110 -5.48 17.90 -6.89
C THR A 110 -4.41 17.65 -7.96
N LEU A 111 -4.28 16.44 -8.53
CA LEU A 111 -3.60 16.29 -9.82
C LEU A 111 -4.67 16.29 -10.92
N ASN A 112 -4.91 17.48 -11.47
CA ASN A 112 -5.88 17.71 -12.54
C ASN A 112 -5.37 17.03 -13.82
N ILE A 113 -5.69 15.75 -14.02
CA ILE A 113 -5.57 15.10 -15.32
C ILE A 113 -6.79 15.54 -16.13
N HIS A 114 -6.63 16.60 -16.90
CA HIS A 114 -7.61 17.02 -17.90
C HIS A 114 -7.59 15.99 -19.02
N ASN A 115 -8.58 15.09 -19.00
CA ASN A 115 -9.11 14.52 -20.23
C ASN A 115 -10.62 14.74 -20.21
N GLY A 116 -11.08 15.47 -21.22
CA GLY A 116 -12.48 15.86 -21.35
C GLY A 116 -13.40 14.65 -21.47
N HIS A 117 -14.13 14.38 -20.40
CA HIS A 117 -15.55 14.07 -20.50
C HIS A 117 -16.21 14.53 -19.22
N SER A 118 -16.91 15.67 -19.32
CA SER A 118 -17.85 16.13 -18.32
C SER A 118 -18.93 15.06 -18.18
N LEU A 119 -18.99 14.39 -17.04
CA LEU A 119 -20.26 13.87 -16.53
C LEU A 119 -20.39 14.32 -15.09
N VAL A 120 -21.06 15.46 -14.95
CA VAL A 120 -21.70 15.89 -13.72
C VAL A 120 -22.62 14.77 -13.26
N VAL A 121 -22.38 14.19 -12.09
CA VAL A 121 -23.46 13.56 -11.33
C VAL A 121 -23.52 14.26 -9.98
N ASN A 122 -24.46 15.20 -9.93
CA ASN A 122 -24.86 15.92 -8.73
C ASN A 122 -25.24 14.95 -7.62
N GLY A 123 -24.83 15.28 -6.40
CA GLY A 123 -25.34 14.66 -5.19
C GLY A 123 -26.87 14.78 -5.13
N THR A 124 -27.51 13.66 -4.88
CA THR A 124 -28.86 13.60 -4.33
C THR A 124 -28.82 12.61 -3.18
N ALA A 125 -29.06 13.13 -1.98
CA ALA A 125 -29.32 12.34 -0.80
C ALA A 125 -30.67 11.64 -0.99
N VAL A 126 -30.68 10.31 -1.02
CA VAL A 126 -31.88 9.52 -0.76
C VAL A 126 -31.47 8.23 -0.05
N ASP A 127 -31.92 8.16 1.20
CA ASP A 127 -32.48 7.03 1.97
C ASP A 127 -32.09 5.57 1.65
N GLY A 128 -31.97 4.80 2.72
CA GLY A 128 -31.28 3.51 2.76
C GLY A 128 -31.95 2.35 2.05
N HIS A 129 -31.14 1.34 1.73
CA HIS A 129 -31.50 -0.06 1.86
C HIS A 129 -30.27 -0.93 2.08
N ASP A 130 -30.37 -1.78 3.09
CA ASP A 130 -29.40 -2.79 3.49
C ASP A 130 -29.07 -3.74 2.34
N VAL A 131 -27.79 -3.88 2.04
CA VAL A 131 -27.26 -4.99 1.24
C VAL A 131 -26.17 -5.66 2.06
N ASP A 132 -26.58 -6.76 2.69
CA ASP A 132 -25.79 -7.66 3.51
C ASP A 132 -24.66 -8.26 2.67
N SER A 133 -23.49 -7.61 2.70
CA SER A 133 -22.26 -8.19 2.20
C SER A 133 -21.67 -9.02 3.33
N GLN A 134 -21.98 -10.33 3.30
CA GLN A 134 -21.37 -11.34 4.16
C GLN A 134 -19.84 -11.28 4.01
N VAL A 135 -19.22 -10.48 4.86
CA VAL A 135 -17.78 -10.45 5.04
C VAL A 135 -17.45 -11.63 5.95
N SER A 136 -16.68 -12.58 5.43
CA SER A 136 -16.07 -13.65 6.19
C SER A 136 -15.16 -13.01 7.25
N SER A 137 -15.73 -12.71 8.41
CA SER A 137 -15.05 -12.01 9.49
C SER A 137 -14.14 -12.99 10.18
N ASP A 138 -12.83 -12.95 9.88
CA ASP A 138 -11.82 -13.61 10.70
C ASP A 138 -11.81 -12.95 12.08
N PRO A 139 -12.16 -13.67 13.17
CA PRO A 139 -12.29 -13.09 14.51
C PRO A 139 -10.95 -12.64 15.13
N GLY A 140 -9.82 -12.79 14.40
CA GLY A 140 -8.49 -12.37 14.84
C GLY A 140 -8.06 -10.96 14.43
N LEU A 141 -8.83 -10.24 13.59
CA LEU A 141 -8.46 -8.89 13.15
C LEU A 141 -8.94 -7.82 14.15
N GLU A 142 -8.52 -7.94 15.41
CA GLU A 142 -8.67 -6.85 16.37
C GLU A 142 -7.99 -5.58 15.82
N HIS A 143 -8.63 -4.43 16.02
CA HIS A 143 -8.27 -3.09 15.53
C HIS A 143 -6.75 -2.84 15.41
N LEU A 144 -6.15 -3.20 14.27
CA LEU A 144 -4.73 -2.96 14.00
C LEU A 144 -4.52 -1.46 13.78
N GLU A 145 -3.94 -0.77 14.76
CA GLU A 145 -3.59 0.64 14.61
C GLU A 145 -2.24 0.78 13.88
N PRO A 146 -2.20 1.35 12.65
CA PRO A 146 -0.97 1.52 11.91
C PRO A 146 -0.01 2.52 12.59
N ALA A 147 1.28 2.31 12.43
CA ALA A 147 2.31 3.21 12.97
C ALA A 147 2.48 4.51 12.16
N SER A 148 2.04 4.53 10.90
CA SER A 148 2.09 5.68 9.98
C SER A 148 0.98 5.61 8.94
N GLY A 149 0.78 6.69 8.19
CA GLY A 149 -0.14 6.75 7.04
C GLY A 149 0.31 5.89 5.86
N LEU A 150 1.62 5.69 5.65
CA LEU A 150 2.13 4.66 4.73
C LEU A 150 1.64 3.27 5.13
N GLY A 151 1.78 2.92 6.41
CA GLY A 151 1.29 1.65 6.95
C GLY A 151 -0.23 1.51 6.87
N ALA A 152 -0.96 2.61 7.10
CA ALA A 152 -2.42 2.61 7.01
C ALA A 152 -2.92 2.32 5.60
N ASP A 153 -2.30 2.91 4.59
CA ASP A 153 -2.74 2.73 3.20
C ASP A 153 -2.36 1.33 2.67
N LEU A 154 -1.23 0.75 3.11
CA LEU A 154 -0.91 -0.66 2.82
C LEU A 154 -1.82 -1.64 3.57
N LEU A 155 -2.20 -1.35 4.80
CA LEU A 155 -3.17 -2.16 5.55
C LEU A 155 -4.55 -2.14 4.86
N ALA A 156 -4.98 -0.97 4.39
CA ALA A 156 -6.23 -0.83 3.65
C ALA A 156 -6.19 -1.62 2.33
N LEU A 157 -5.06 -1.64 1.62
CA LEU A 157 -4.86 -2.49 0.44
C LEU A 157 -5.00 -3.98 0.79
N TYR A 158 -4.32 -4.44 1.85
CA TYR A 158 -4.38 -5.82 2.30
C TYR A 158 -5.81 -6.25 2.67
N GLN A 159 -6.54 -5.43 3.41
CA GLN A 159 -7.92 -5.72 3.81
C GLN A 159 -8.90 -5.83 2.63
N ARG A 160 -8.65 -5.10 1.54
CA ARG A 160 -9.46 -5.17 0.32
C ARG A 160 -9.08 -6.35 -0.57
N ALA A 161 -7.87 -6.90 -0.40
CA ALA A 161 -7.29 -7.95 -1.25
C ALA A 161 -7.23 -7.58 -2.75
N ASP A 162 -7.25 -6.28 -3.06
CA ASP A 162 -7.25 -5.80 -4.45
C ASP A 162 -5.95 -6.16 -5.15
N MET A 163 -6.06 -6.84 -6.28
CA MET A 163 -4.93 -7.21 -7.15
C MET A 163 -3.84 -7.98 -6.40
N SER A 164 -4.19 -8.77 -5.39
CA SER A 164 -3.26 -9.71 -4.76
C SER A 164 -2.74 -10.71 -5.80
N ASP A 165 -1.42 -10.89 -5.81
CA ASP A 165 -0.68 -11.71 -6.78
C ASP A 165 -0.11 -12.99 -6.16
N ILE A 166 -0.34 -13.21 -4.86
CA ILE A 166 0.05 -14.42 -4.14
C ILE A 166 -0.95 -14.76 -3.02
N SER A 167 -1.14 -16.05 -2.78
CA SER A 167 -1.85 -16.60 -1.63
C SER A 167 -0.90 -17.44 -0.77
N ILE A 168 -0.98 -17.29 0.54
CA ILE A 168 -0.19 -18.05 1.51
C ILE A 168 -1.13 -18.94 2.31
N GLN A 169 -0.94 -20.25 2.20
CA GLN A 169 -1.66 -21.23 2.99
C GLN A 169 -0.88 -21.59 4.26
N VAL A 170 -1.54 -21.52 5.41
CA VAL A 170 -1.03 -21.95 6.71
C VAL A 170 -2.09 -22.84 7.35
N ALA A 171 -1.80 -24.13 7.45
CA ALA A 171 -2.79 -25.16 7.80
C ALA A 171 -4.06 -25.07 6.92
N ASP A 172 -5.21 -24.77 7.51
CA ASP A 172 -6.52 -24.64 6.87
C ASP A 172 -6.87 -23.19 6.45
N ARG A 173 -5.98 -22.23 6.71
CA ARG A 173 -6.21 -20.80 6.39
C ARG A 173 -5.42 -20.37 5.17
N VAL A 174 -6.00 -19.47 4.38
CA VAL A 174 -5.38 -18.88 3.18
C VAL A 174 -5.41 -17.36 3.29
N PHE A 175 -4.26 -16.73 3.05
CA PHE A 175 -4.07 -15.28 3.10
C PHE A 175 -3.67 -14.75 1.72
N SER A 176 -4.49 -13.88 1.13
CA SER A 176 -4.13 -13.15 -0.09
C SER A 176 -3.21 -11.98 0.26
N ALA A 177 -2.14 -11.79 -0.50
CA ALA A 177 -1.12 -10.80 -0.23
C ALA A 177 -0.48 -10.26 -1.52
N HIS A 178 0.50 -9.37 -1.37
CA HIS A 178 1.24 -8.77 -2.47
C HIS A 178 2.72 -9.14 -2.38
N ARG A 179 3.26 -9.81 -3.40
CA ARG A 179 4.64 -10.30 -3.44
C ARG A 179 5.65 -9.20 -3.16
N ALA A 180 5.50 -8.07 -3.83
CA ALA A 180 6.36 -6.90 -3.64
C ALA A 180 6.45 -6.45 -2.17
N ILE A 181 5.31 -6.44 -1.46
CA ILE A 181 5.26 -6.04 -0.05
C ILE A 181 5.89 -7.10 0.85
N LEU A 182 5.63 -8.39 0.60
CA LEU A 182 6.26 -9.48 1.35
C LEU A 182 7.79 -9.47 1.20
N CYS A 183 8.29 -9.34 -0.04
CA CYS A 183 9.72 -9.27 -0.34
C CYS A 183 10.38 -8.05 0.29
N ALA A 184 9.71 -6.90 0.30
CA ALA A 184 10.23 -5.71 0.97
C ALA A 184 10.35 -5.89 2.49
N ARG A 185 9.43 -6.66 3.09
CA ARG A 185 9.27 -6.74 4.55
C ARG A 185 9.83 -8.00 5.20
N SER A 186 10.21 -9.00 4.43
CA SER A 186 10.72 -10.27 4.94
C SER A 186 11.83 -10.80 4.05
N GLU A 187 13.01 -10.99 4.63
CA GLU A 187 14.13 -11.62 3.93
C GLU A 187 13.84 -13.07 3.55
N TYR A 188 13.02 -13.76 4.34
CA TYR A 188 12.55 -15.11 4.03
C TYR A 188 11.71 -15.13 2.75
N PHE A 189 10.66 -14.28 2.67
CA PHE A 189 9.84 -14.19 1.46
C PHE A 189 10.63 -13.66 0.28
N ARG A 190 11.56 -12.71 0.51
CA ARG A 190 12.46 -12.24 -0.54
C ARG A 190 13.31 -13.38 -1.11
N ALA A 191 13.90 -14.21 -0.26
CA ALA A 191 14.71 -15.34 -0.72
C ALA A 191 13.88 -16.42 -1.43
N MET A 192 12.65 -16.66 -0.96
CA MET A 192 11.76 -17.67 -1.52
C MET A 192 11.09 -17.23 -2.83
N LEU A 193 10.71 -15.96 -2.95
CA LEU A 193 9.90 -15.46 -4.06
C LEU A 193 10.73 -14.76 -5.14
N CYS A 194 11.88 -14.16 -4.79
CA CYS A 194 12.76 -13.51 -5.75
C CYS A 194 13.79 -14.51 -6.30
N GLY A 195 13.61 -14.96 -7.54
CA GLY A 195 14.58 -15.83 -8.22
C GLY A 195 13.96 -16.72 -9.30
N SER A 196 14.74 -17.68 -9.80
CA SER A 196 14.33 -18.66 -10.83
C SER A 196 13.78 -19.97 -10.24
N TRP A 197 13.27 -19.93 -8.99
CA TRP A 197 12.81 -21.10 -8.25
C TRP A 197 11.33 -21.38 -8.52
N MET A 198 10.86 -22.60 -8.29
CA MET A 198 9.48 -23.02 -8.61
C MET A 198 8.43 -22.12 -7.94
N GLU A 199 8.72 -21.65 -6.72
CA GLU A 199 7.86 -20.76 -5.92
C GLU A 199 7.73 -19.34 -6.50
N SER A 200 8.62 -18.92 -7.41
CA SER A 200 8.50 -17.62 -8.08
C SER A 200 7.41 -17.62 -9.16
N LEU A 201 7.00 -18.78 -9.65
CA LEU A 201 5.89 -18.97 -10.60
C LEU A 201 4.57 -19.36 -9.93
N CYS A 202 4.63 -19.83 -8.68
CA CYS A 202 3.45 -20.23 -7.92
C CYS A 202 2.70 -19.02 -7.36
N GLN A 203 1.41 -18.93 -7.69
CA GLN A 203 0.49 -17.95 -7.10
C GLN A 203 -0.04 -18.39 -5.71
N CYS A 204 0.29 -19.61 -5.27
CA CYS A 204 -0.04 -20.14 -3.96
C CYS A 204 1.18 -20.85 -3.36
N ILE A 205 1.52 -20.52 -2.11
CA ILE A 205 2.59 -21.17 -1.34
C ILE A 205 2.05 -21.70 -0.03
N THR A 206 2.58 -22.83 0.45
CA THR A 206 2.21 -23.42 1.75
C THR A 206 3.37 -23.26 2.72
N LEU A 207 3.11 -22.68 3.89
CA LEU A 207 4.08 -22.65 4.97
C LEU A 207 3.81 -23.83 5.91
N GLN A 208 4.86 -24.62 6.17
CA GLN A 208 4.82 -25.78 7.07
C GLN A 208 5.12 -25.39 8.51
#